data_AF-A0A9P7NIC7-F1
#
_entry.id   AF-A0A9P7NIC7-F1
#
_cell.length_a   1.000
_cell.length_b   1.000
_cell.length_c   1.000
_cell.angle_alpha   90.00
_cell.angle_beta   90.00
_cell.angle_gamma   90.00
#
_symmetry.space_group_name_H-M   'P 1'
#
loop_
_entity.id
_entity.type
_entity.pdbx_description
1 polymer ?
#
loop_
_entity_poly.entity_id
_entity_poly.type
_entity_poly.pdbx_seq_one_letter_code
_entity_poly.pdbx_strand_id
1 'polypeptide(L)'
;MNTPINGVDIPAALRSQAFTRALYSGLEAALIEQRQATPEFDHPDADRPPPYHLFAEQGRSHFKTREAEKIRRLISDAEYWKHEVHCYAAAVDKLLDNAPKMEDWRNLARGYKSLLGWLGFSAQQVEQLRLSIPIKDHKYWRPEAEFFTLHSNILECKILERLDKKIWRRQNRLAHRKLQAKQPSTQEVTQDSDQVSSRTRSKTCSGRVTKCR
;
A
#
# COMPACT_ATOMS: atom_id res chain seq x y z
N MET A 1 -3.45 -80.40 32.98
CA MET A 1 -3.81 -79.09 33.53
C MET A 1 -2.80 -78.09 33.00
N ASN A 2 -3.26 -77.15 32.17
CA ASN A 2 -2.45 -76.25 31.36
C ASN A 2 -1.78 -75.18 32.23
N THR A 3 -0.45 -75.07 32.18
CA THR A 3 0.27 -73.87 32.61
C THR A 3 0.40 -72.91 31.42
N PRO A 4 0.13 -71.60 31.59
CA PRO A 4 0.24 -70.65 30.51
C PRO A 4 1.71 -70.40 30.16
N ILE A 5 1.99 -70.31 28.87
CA ILE A 5 3.30 -69.93 28.32
C ILE A 5 3.58 -68.49 28.76
N ASN A 6 4.65 -68.34 29.55
CA ASN A 6 5.15 -67.07 30.05
C ASN A 6 5.37 -66.08 28.89
N GLY A 7 4.93 -64.86 29.14
CA GLY A 7 5.10 -63.72 28.24
C GLY A 7 6.56 -63.55 27.85
N VAL A 8 6.78 -63.38 26.55
CA VAL A 8 8.08 -62.98 26.01
C VAL A 8 8.37 -61.57 26.52
N ASP A 9 9.20 -61.47 27.55
CA ASP A 9 9.77 -60.22 28.02
C ASP A 9 10.69 -59.68 26.94
N ILE A 10 10.13 -58.85 26.06
CA ILE A 10 10.89 -58.11 25.07
C ILE A 10 11.88 -57.21 25.84
N PRO A 11 13.20 -57.39 25.67
CA PRO A 11 14.19 -56.65 26.43
C PRO A 11 14.02 -55.14 26.23
N ALA A 12 14.18 -54.37 27.30
CA ALA A 12 13.97 -52.91 27.31
C ALA A 12 14.74 -52.17 26.20
N ALA A 13 15.87 -52.71 25.75
CA ALA A 13 16.64 -52.21 24.61
C ALA A 13 15.86 -52.26 23.27
N LEU A 14 15.08 -53.33 23.03
CA LEU A 14 14.23 -53.46 21.85
C LEU A 14 13.04 -52.49 21.90
N ARG A 15 12.49 -52.22 23.09
CA ARG A 15 11.44 -51.20 23.29
C ARG A 15 11.97 -49.79 23.02
N SER A 16 13.20 -49.49 23.45
CA SER A 16 13.88 -48.23 23.17
C SER A 16 14.16 -48.04 21.68
N GLN A 17 14.56 -49.11 20.98
CA GLN A 17 14.79 -49.07 19.53
C GLN A 17 13.50 -48.96 18.72
N ALA A 18 12.42 -49.62 19.14
CA ALA A 18 11.11 -49.47 18.51
C ALA A 18 10.52 -48.08 18.72
N PHE A 19 10.66 -47.52 19.93
CA PHE A 19 10.22 -46.16 20.26
C PHE A 19 10.98 -45.11 19.45
N THR A 20 12.31 -45.21 19.37
CA THR A 20 13.12 -44.28 18.58
C THR A 20 12.76 -44.33 17.10
N ARG A 21 12.58 -45.53 16.52
CA ARG A 21 12.11 -45.66 15.12
C ARG A 21 10.73 -45.02 14.91
N ALA A 22 9.78 -45.27 15.81
CA ALA A 22 8.45 -44.67 15.73
C ALA A 22 8.51 -43.13 15.83
N LEU A 23 9.39 -42.60 16.67
CA LEU A 23 9.61 -41.17 16.83
C LEU A 23 10.25 -40.55 15.57
N TYR A 24 11.24 -41.20 14.97
CA TYR A 24 11.83 -40.76 13.70
C TYR A 24 10.80 -40.78 12.57
N SER A 25 10.01 -41.85 12.43
CA SER A 25 8.97 -41.91 11.40
C SER A 25 7.87 -40.88 11.61
N GLY A 26 7.52 -40.58 12.87
CA GLY A 26 6.54 -39.54 13.20
C GLY A 26 7.04 -38.14 12.87
N LEU A 27 8.31 -37.86 13.15
CA LEU A 27 8.94 -36.58 12.78
C LEU A 27 9.07 -36.42 11.27
N GLU A 28 9.46 -37.46 10.54
CA GLU A 28 9.50 -37.43 9.07
C GLU A 28 8.12 -37.19 8.47
N ALA A 29 7.09 -37.90 8.97
CA ALA A 29 5.71 -37.71 8.52
C ALA A 29 5.23 -36.26 8.78
N ALA A 30 5.51 -35.71 9.97
CA ALA A 30 5.15 -34.34 10.32
C ALA A 30 5.89 -33.30 9.46
N LEU A 31 7.17 -33.54 9.13
CA LEU A 31 7.93 -32.67 8.22
C LEU A 31 7.39 -32.72 6.79
N ILE A 32 6.98 -33.91 6.31
CA ILE A 32 6.37 -34.07 5.00
C ILE A 32 5.00 -33.36 4.97
N GLU A 33 4.17 -33.57 5.99
CA GLU A 33 2.87 -32.92 6.13
C GLU A 33 3.02 -31.39 6.20
N GLN A 34 4.00 -30.89 6.95
CA GLN A 34 4.30 -29.46 7.01
C GLN A 34 4.74 -28.90 5.65
N ARG A 35 5.62 -29.61 4.91
CA ARG A 35 6.04 -29.19 3.56
C ARG A 35 4.89 -29.23 2.55
N GLN A 36 3.95 -30.17 2.69
CA GLN A 36 2.77 -30.26 1.83
C GLN A 36 1.69 -29.23 2.19
N ALA A 37 1.52 -28.93 3.48
CA ALA A 37 0.56 -27.94 3.97
C ALA A 37 1.02 -26.50 3.74
N THR A 38 2.34 -26.30 3.73
CA THR A 38 2.99 -25.03 3.38
C THR A 38 3.94 -25.28 2.22
N PRO A 39 3.43 -25.40 0.97
CA PRO A 39 4.30 -25.43 -0.19
C PRO A 39 5.14 -24.16 -0.17
N GLU A 40 6.46 -24.32 -0.13
CA GLU A 40 7.38 -23.19 -0.22
C GLU A 40 7.06 -22.43 -1.51
N PHE A 41 6.94 -21.11 -1.38
CA PHE A 41 6.62 -20.25 -2.52
C PHE A 41 7.77 -20.38 -3.51
N ASP A 42 7.53 -21.01 -4.67
CA ASP A 42 8.50 -21.08 -5.76
C ASP A 42 8.98 -19.65 -6.02
N HIS A 43 10.21 -19.36 -5.62
CA HIS A 43 10.80 -18.07 -5.88
C HIS A 43 10.87 -17.96 -7.40
N PRO A 44 10.23 -16.94 -8.01
CA PRO A 44 10.30 -16.80 -9.46
C PRO A 44 11.77 -16.77 -9.86
N ASP A 45 12.12 -17.54 -10.90
CA ASP A 45 13.47 -17.62 -11.45
C ASP A 45 14.14 -16.24 -11.39
N ALA A 46 15.31 -16.16 -10.74
CA ALA A 46 16.04 -14.90 -10.57
C ALA A 46 16.36 -14.21 -11.92
N ASP A 47 16.36 -14.99 -13.02
CA ASP A 47 16.58 -14.52 -14.39
C ASP A 47 15.32 -13.98 -15.07
N ARG A 48 14.12 -14.12 -14.47
CA ARG A 48 12.88 -13.57 -15.02
C ARG A 48 12.80 -12.07 -14.72
N PRO A 49 12.62 -11.21 -15.73
CA PRO A 49 12.46 -9.79 -15.47
C PRO A 49 11.23 -9.55 -14.57
N PRO A 50 11.33 -8.62 -13.59
CA PRO A 50 10.23 -8.36 -12.68
C PRO A 50 8.95 -7.98 -13.44
N PRO A 51 7.76 -8.39 -12.97
CA PRO A 51 6.50 -8.05 -13.61
C PRO A 51 6.13 -6.58 -13.33
N TYR A 52 6.82 -5.63 -13.98
CA TYR A 52 6.64 -4.20 -13.76
C TYR A 52 5.20 -3.71 -13.95
N HIS A 53 4.44 -4.32 -14.86
CA HIS A 53 3.01 -4.04 -15.03
C HIS A 53 2.23 -4.26 -13.73
N LEU A 54 2.45 -5.39 -13.05
CA LEU A 54 1.75 -5.71 -11.80
C LEU A 54 2.14 -4.72 -10.70
N PHE A 55 3.41 -4.34 -10.61
CA PHE A 55 3.85 -3.33 -9.65
C PHE A 55 3.26 -1.94 -9.95
N ALA A 56 3.15 -1.57 -11.23
CA ALA A 56 2.51 -0.33 -11.63
C ALA A 56 1.02 -0.33 -11.29
N GLU A 57 0.30 -1.42 -11.53
CA GLU A 57 -1.12 -1.56 -11.19
C GLU A 57 -1.36 -1.54 -9.68
N GLN A 58 -0.60 -2.34 -8.93
CA GLN A 58 -0.65 -2.37 -7.47
C GLN A 58 -0.33 -0.98 -6.90
N GLY A 59 0.76 -0.36 -7.37
CA GLY A 59 1.15 0.99 -6.98
C GLY A 59 0.05 2.01 -7.27
N ARG A 60 -0.55 1.98 -8.46
CA ARG A 60 -1.66 2.84 -8.87
C ARG A 60 -2.89 2.67 -7.97
N SER A 61 -3.15 1.47 -7.46
CA SER A 61 -4.32 1.19 -6.60
C SER A 61 -4.30 1.97 -5.27
N HIS A 62 -3.12 2.38 -4.80
CA HIS A 62 -2.97 3.18 -3.58
C HIS A 62 -3.42 4.64 -3.75
N PHE A 63 -3.59 5.11 -4.99
CA PHE A 63 -3.88 6.51 -5.30
C PHE A 63 -5.24 6.68 -5.97
N LYS A 64 -5.88 7.81 -5.72
CA LYS A 64 -7.08 8.19 -6.50
C LYS A 64 -6.67 8.45 -7.95
N THR A 65 -7.57 8.23 -8.90
CA THR A 65 -7.30 8.41 -10.35
C THR A 65 -6.64 9.75 -10.66
N ARG A 66 -7.12 10.85 -10.08
CA ARG A 66 -6.55 12.19 -10.28
C ARG A 66 -5.14 12.34 -9.69
N GLU A 67 -4.84 11.66 -8.60
CA GLU A 67 -3.51 11.67 -7.97
C GLU A 67 -2.53 10.80 -8.77
N ALA A 68 -2.98 9.63 -9.22
CA ALA A 68 -2.21 8.76 -10.09
C ALA A 68 -1.81 9.46 -11.40
N GLU A 69 -2.73 10.20 -12.02
CA GLU A 69 -2.41 11.01 -13.20
C GLU A 69 -1.39 12.11 -12.90
N LYS A 70 -1.45 12.75 -11.72
CA LYS A 70 -0.45 13.75 -11.32
C LYS A 70 0.94 13.14 -11.18
N ILE A 71 1.03 11.95 -10.58
CA ILE A 71 2.29 11.22 -10.43
C ILE A 71 2.85 10.85 -11.80
N ARG A 72 2.03 10.29 -12.69
CA ARG A 72 2.45 9.93 -14.06
C ARG A 72 2.95 11.12 -14.86
N ARG A 73 2.35 12.31 -14.69
CA ARG A 73 2.85 13.56 -15.31
C ARG A 73 4.27 13.94 -14.89
N LEU A 74 4.83 13.33 -13.85
CA LEU A 74 6.22 13.57 -13.45
C LEU A 74 7.22 12.73 -14.25
N ILE A 75 6.78 11.65 -14.91
CA ILE A 75 7.64 10.74 -15.69
C ILE A 75 8.20 11.47 -16.92
N SER A 76 9.45 11.93 -16.89
CA SER A 76 10.06 12.70 -17.99
C SER A 76 10.53 11.87 -19.18
N ASP A 77 10.37 10.54 -19.12
CA ASP A 77 10.82 9.63 -20.16
C ASP A 77 10.01 9.83 -21.47
N ALA A 78 10.70 10.19 -22.54
CA ALA A 78 10.10 10.40 -23.85
C ALA A 78 9.55 9.10 -24.46
N GLU A 79 10.24 7.97 -24.25
CA GLU A 79 9.79 6.68 -24.79
C GLU A 79 8.49 6.24 -24.11
N TYR A 80 8.33 6.48 -22.80
CA TYR A 80 7.07 6.24 -22.09
C TYR A 80 5.89 6.96 -22.78
N TRP A 81 6.02 8.26 -23.04
CA TRP A 81 4.95 9.04 -23.68
C TRP A 81 4.73 8.67 -25.13
N LYS A 82 5.79 8.27 -25.85
CA LYS A 82 5.68 7.81 -27.23
C LYS A 82 4.79 6.58 -27.33
N HIS A 83 4.94 5.59 -26.45
CA HIS A 83 4.08 4.39 -26.45
C HIS A 83 2.61 4.76 -26.20
N GLU A 84 2.35 5.67 -25.26
CA GLU A 84 1.01 6.19 -25.02
C GLU A 84 0.41 6.93 -26.22
N VAL A 85 1.21 7.77 -26.88
CA VAL A 85 0.78 8.45 -28.11
C VAL A 85 0.43 7.45 -29.18
N HIS A 86 1.23 6.41 -29.41
CA HIS A 86 0.93 5.40 -30.42
C HIS A 86 -0.38 4.67 -30.13
N CYS A 87 -0.64 4.35 -28.86
CA CYS A 87 -1.90 3.71 -28.46
C CYS A 87 -3.11 4.62 -28.65
N TYR A 88 -3.03 5.88 -28.22
CA TYR A 88 -4.16 6.80 -28.38
C TYR A 88 -4.33 7.26 -29.84
N ALA A 89 -3.25 7.50 -30.57
CA ALA A 89 -3.28 7.84 -31.98
C ALA A 89 -3.87 6.70 -32.79
N ALA A 90 -3.48 5.44 -32.57
CA ALA A 90 -4.11 4.30 -33.26
C ALA A 90 -5.61 4.17 -32.99
N ALA A 91 -6.11 4.65 -31.83
CA ALA A 91 -7.53 4.73 -31.55
C ALA A 91 -8.22 5.91 -32.24
N VAL A 92 -7.52 7.05 -32.38
CA VAL A 92 -8.00 8.27 -33.05
C VAL A 92 -7.93 8.16 -34.57
N ASP A 93 -6.87 7.59 -35.15
CA ASP A 93 -6.67 7.43 -36.59
C ASP A 93 -7.75 6.51 -37.20
N LYS A 94 -8.29 5.56 -36.41
CA LYS A 94 -9.50 4.80 -36.79
C LYS A 94 -10.75 5.68 -36.96
N LEU A 95 -10.72 6.91 -36.47
CA LEU A 95 -11.83 7.86 -36.45
C LEU A 95 -11.55 9.13 -37.29
N LEU A 96 -10.27 9.52 -37.45
CA LEU A 96 -9.85 10.76 -38.12
C LEU A 96 -8.48 10.54 -38.80
N ASP A 97 -8.45 10.58 -40.13
CA ASP A 97 -7.29 10.27 -40.98
C ASP A 97 -6.07 11.22 -40.88
N ASN A 98 -5.95 12.11 -39.89
CA ASN A 98 -4.82 13.05 -39.80
C ASN A 98 -4.46 13.46 -38.35
N ALA A 99 -3.41 12.83 -37.83
CA ALA A 99 -2.75 13.10 -36.57
C ALA A 99 -1.87 14.39 -36.59
N PRO A 100 -2.03 15.35 -35.66
CA PRO A 100 -1.20 16.56 -35.60
C PRO A 100 0.22 16.30 -35.09
N LYS A 101 1.20 17.00 -35.68
CA LYS A 101 2.61 17.03 -35.25
C LYS A 101 2.79 18.04 -34.12
N MET A 102 3.12 17.60 -32.90
CA MET A 102 3.62 18.48 -31.83
C MET A 102 4.98 17.97 -31.33
N GLU A 103 5.81 18.89 -30.84
CA GLU A 103 7.21 18.67 -30.51
C GLU A 103 7.46 17.98 -29.14
N ASP A 104 6.41 17.80 -28.32
CA ASP A 104 6.50 17.12 -27.01
C ASP A 104 5.52 15.94 -26.94
N TRP A 105 6.06 14.72 -26.86
CA TRP A 105 5.30 13.46 -26.76
C TRP A 105 4.31 13.47 -25.60
N ARG A 106 4.64 14.11 -24.47
CA ARG A 106 3.74 14.20 -23.33
C ARG A 106 2.52 15.07 -23.63
N ASN A 107 2.72 16.18 -24.35
CA ASN A 107 1.63 17.06 -24.74
C ASN A 107 0.77 16.43 -25.83
N LEU A 108 1.38 15.69 -26.76
CA LEU A 108 0.66 14.85 -27.72
C LEU A 108 -0.23 13.81 -27.03
N ALA A 109 0.31 13.06 -26.07
CA ALA A 109 -0.46 12.04 -25.36
C ALA A 109 -1.69 12.65 -24.67
N ARG A 110 -1.50 13.82 -24.04
CA ARG A 110 -2.61 14.58 -23.43
C ARG A 110 -3.62 15.07 -24.47
N GLY A 111 -3.14 15.54 -25.62
CA GLY A 111 -3.95 15.99 -26.74
C GLY A 111 -4.86 14.86 -27.24
N TYR A 112 -4.28 13.70 -27.58
CA TYR A 112 -5.05 12.54 -28.02
C TYR A 112 -6.00 12.02 -26.94
N LYS A 113 -5.56 11.97 -25.67
CA LYS A 113 -6.45 11.59 -24.56
C LYS A 113 -7.67 12.51 -24.46
N SER A 114 -7.46 13.82 -24.63
CA SER A 114 -8.54 14.81 -24.60
C SER A 114 -9.44 14.63 -25.82
N LEU A 115 -8.88 14.46 -27.01
CA LEU A 115 -9.60 14.25 -28.25
C LEU A 115 -10.47 12.99 -28.20
N LEU A 116 -9.98 11.88 -27.65
CA LEU A 116 -10.78 10.67 -27.40
C LEU A 116 -12.00 10.99 -26.52
N GLY A 117 -11.81 11.80 -25.48
CA GLY A 117 -12.92 12.30 -24.65
C GLY A 117 -13.95 13.12 -25.43
N TRP A 118 -13.50 14.01 -26.32
CA TRP A 118 -14.37 14.79 -27.21
C TRP A 118 -15.12 13.90 -28.22
N LEU A 119 -14.49 12.83 -28.68
CA LEU A 119 -15.09 11.81 -29.57
C LEU A 119 -16.05 10.86 -28.83
N GLY A 120 -16.30 11.07 -27.53
CA GLY A 120 -17.27 10.32 -26.75
C GLY A 120 -16.71 9.12 -25.98
N PHE A 121 -15.39 8.92 -25.95
CA PHE A 121 -14.80 7.88 -25.11
C PHE A 121 -14.88 8.28 -23.64
N SER A 122 -15.43 7.37 -22.84
CA SER A 122 -15.40 7.50 -21.38
C SER A 122 -13.98 7.39 -20.84
N ALA A 123 -13.73 7.99 -19.67
CA ALA A 123 -12.43 7.88 -18.99
C ALA A 123 -12.02 6.42 -18.73
N GLN A 124 -12.98 5.51 -18.54
CA GLN A 124 -12.72 4.08 -18.39
C GLN A 124 -12.24 3.44 -19.69
N GLN A 125 -12.86 3.76 -20.83
CA GLN A 125 -12.44 3.24 -22.14
C GLN A 125 -11.03 3.73 -22.51
N VAL A 126 -10.74 4.99 -22.21
CA VAL A 126 -9.38 5.56 -22.39
C VAL A 126 -8.35 4.83 -21.53
N GLU A 127 -8.71 4.48 -20.29
CA GLU A 127 -7.84 3.69 -19.42
C GLU A 127 -7.64 2.27 -19.96
N GLN A 128 -8.69 1.64 -20.50
CA GLN A 128 -8.58 0.32 -21.15
C GLN A 128 -7.66 0.35 -22.38
N LEU A 129 -7.70 1.41 -23.19
CA LEU A 129 -6.76 1.61 -24.28
C LEU A 129 -5.32 1.66 -23.79
N ARG A 130 -5.07 2.32 -22.65
CA ARG A 130 -3.74 2.34 -22.04
C ARG A 130 -3.32 0.96 -21.53
N LEU A 131 -4.21 0.24 -20.86
CA LEU A 131 -3.95 -1.11 -20.37
C LEU A 131 -3.71 -2.13 -21.50
N SER A 132 -4.07 -1.79 -22.74
CA SER A 132 -3.74 -2.60 -23.92
C SER A 132 -2.26 -2.55 -24.32
N ILE A 133 -1.46 -1.64 -23.74
CA ILE A 133 -0.01 -1.59 -23.94
C ILE A 133 0.59 -2.93 -23.49
N PRO A 134 1.43 -3.59 -24.30
CA PRO A 134 1.93 -4.93 -24.01
C PRO A 134 2.57 -5.04 -22.62
N ILE A 135 2.19 -6.06 -21.84
CA ILE A 135 2.72 -6.32 -20.49
C ILE A 135 4.25 -6.50 -20.50
N LYS A 136 4.79 -7.05 -21.60
CA LYS A 136 6.24 -7.27 -21.79
C LYS A 136 7.00 -5.98 -22.10
N ASP A 137 6.31 -4.87 -22.34
CA ASP A 137 6.95 -3.59 -22.61
C ASP A 137 7.46 -2.95 -21.32
N HIS A 138 8.64 -3.40 -20.90
CA HIS A 138 9.29 -2.89 -19.71
C HIS A 138 9.67 -1.42 -19.83
N LYS A 139 9.82 -0.86 -21.04
CA LYS A 139 10.13 0.57 -21.21
C LYS A 139 8.96 1.45 -20.81
N TYR A 140 7.74 0.96 -20.99
CA TYR A 140 6.54 1.65 -20.53
C TYR A 140 6.24 1.39 -19.05
N TRP A 141 6.23 0.13 -18.62
CA TRP A 141 5.75 -0.22 -17.27
C TRP A 141 6.75 0.04 -16.16
N ARG A 142 8.06 -0.03 -16.43
CA ARG A 142 9.10 0.18 -15.40
C ARG A 142 9.09 1.59 -14.84
N PRO A 143 9.14 2.67 -15.65
CA PRO A 143 9.10 4.04 -15.12
C PRO A 143 7.85 4.29 -14.27
N GLU A 144 6.71 3.75 -14.67
CA GLU A 144 5.46 3.91 -13.94
C GLU A 144 5.49 3.21 -12.57
N ALA A 145 5.97 1.96 -12.52
CA ALA A 145 6.13 1.21 -11.28
C ALA A 145 7.09 1.90 -10.30
N GLU A 146 8.23 2.40 -10.79
CA GLU A 146 9.22 3.12 -9.99
C GLU A 146 8.63 4.40 -9.40
N PHE A 147 7.92 5.20 -10.19
CA PHE A 147 7.32 6.45 -9.72
C PHE A 147 6.24 6.23 -8.67
N PHE A 148 5.39 5.21 -8.84
CA PHE A 148 4.38 4.86 -7.84
C PHE A 148 4.99 4.35 -6.55
N THR A 149 6.01 3.50 -6.65
CA THR A 149 6.75 2.99 -5.47
C THR A 149 7.40 4.13 -4.71
N LEU A 150 8.11 5.02 -5.41
CA LEU A 150 8.73 6.20 -4.82
C LEU A 150 7.70 7.09 -4.10
N HIS A 151 6.55 7.33 -4.72
CA HIS A 151 5.51 8.17 -4.11
C HIS A 151 4.83 7.49 -2.92
N SER A 152 4.64 6.17 -2.95
CA SER A 152 4.13 5.41 -1.80
C SER A 152 5.08 5.56 -0.62
N ASN A 153 6.38 5.34 -0.84
CA ASN A 153 7.41 5.49 0.19
C ASN A 153 7.42 6.91 0.79
N ILE A 154 7.31 7.93 -0.04
CA ILE A 154 7.24 9.32 0.44
C ILE A 154 6.00 9.55 1.31
N LEU A 155 4.85 8.97 0.96
CA LEU A 155 3.64 9.07 1.76
C LEU A 155 3.76 8.32 3.08
N GLU A 156 4.32 7.13 3.06
CA GLU A 156 4.58 6.33 4.26
C GLU A 156 5.50 7.07 5.23
N CYS A 157 6.63 7.61 4.75
CA CYS A 157 7.52 8.44 5.55
C CYS A 157 6.79 9.64 6.17
N LYS A 158 5.96 10.35 5.39
CA LYS A 158 5.16 11.48 5.90
C LYS A 158 4.16 11.07 6.98
N ILE A 159 3.60 9.86 6.89
CA ILE A 159 2.69 9.32 7.91
C ILE A 159 3.46 9.01 9.18
N LEU A 160 4.59 8.31 9.07
CA LEU A 160 5.46 7.97 10.19
C LEU A 160 5.91 9.23 10.95
N GLU A 161 6.40 10.25 10.23
CA GLU A 161 6.77 11.52 10.86
C GLU A 161 5.62 12.18 11.63
N ARG A 162 4.39 12.10 11.10
CA ARG A 162 3.21 12.66 11.78
C ARG A 162 2.87 11.88 13.04
N LEU A 163 3.05 10.56 13.02
CA LEU A 163 2.84 9.71 14.19
C LEU A 163 3.89 10.02 15.26
N ASP A 164 5.17 10.12 14.90
CA ASP A 164 6.26 10.46 15.81
C ASP A 164 6.04 11.84 16.45
N LYS A 165 5.69 12.84 15.65
CA LYS A 165 5.36 14.19 16.15
C LYS A 165 4.19 14.16 17.14
N LYS A 166 3.18 13.30 16.95
CA LYS A 166 2.07 13.14 17.89
C LYS A 166 2.51 12.47 19.19
N ILE A 167 3.32 11.41 19.10
CA ILE A 167 3.84 10.69 20.26
C ILE A 167 4.71 11.63 21.10
N TRP A 168 5.65 12.34 20.47
CA TRP A 168 6.51 13.32 21.13
C TRP A 168 5.71 14.41 21.85
N ARG A 169 4.70 14.99 21.19
CA ARG A 169 3.80 15.99 21.82
C ARG A 169 3.07 15.42 23.04
N ARG A 170 2.62 14.17 22.98
CA ARG A 170 1.94 13.51 24.10
C ARG A 170 2.89 13.29 25.27
N GLN A 171 4.10 12.81 25.00
CA GLN A 171 5.14 12.61 26.02
C GLN A 171 5.53 13.94 26.68
N ASN A 172 5.77 15.00 25.91
CA ASN A 172 6.09 16.31 26.47
C ASN A 172 4.95 16.90 27.31
N ARG A 173 3.68 16.75 26.89
CA ARG A 173 2.54 17.18 27.71
C ARG A 173 2.48 16.44 29.04
N LEU A 174 2.76 15.13 29.05
CA LEU A 174 2.82 14.34 30.28
C LEU A 174 4.01 14.75 31.15
N ALA A 175 5.17 15.03 30.56
CA ALA A 175 6.35 15.51 31.28
C ALA A 175 6.10 16.88 31.93
N HIS A 176 5.51 17.84 31.21
CA HIS A 176 5.13 19.14 31.77
C HIS A 176 4.08 19.03 32.87
N ARG A 177 3.12 18.11 32.75
CA ARG A 177 2.11 17.87 33.80
C ARG A 177 2.73 17.26 35.06
N LYS A 178 3.74 16.40 34.93
CA LYS A 178 4.50 15.85 36.07
C LYS A 178 5.37 16.91 36.76
N LEU A 179 5.90 17.89 36.01
CA LEU A 179 6.65 19.02 36.56
C LEU A 179 5.74 20.00 37.32
N GLN A 180 4.54 20.31 36.79
CA GLN A 180 3.56 21.14 37.50
C GLN A 180 3.01 20.46 38.76
N ALA A 181 2.84 19.13 38.77
CA ALA A 181 2.42 18.39 39.97
C ALA A 181 3.49 18.33 41.08
N LYS A 182 4.72 18.76 40.80
CA LYS A 182 5.84 18.80 41.76
C LYS A 182 6.16 20.21 42.28
N GLN A 183 5.47 21.25 41.83
CA GLN A 183 5.56 22.55 42.51
C GLN A 183 4.66 22.52 43.75
N PRO A 184 5.22 22.64 44.98
CA PRO A 184 4.39 22.98 46.12
C PRO A 184 3.83 24.37 45.85
N SER A 185 2.50 24.51 45.88
CA SER A 185 1.89 25.83 45.89
C SER A 185 2.35 26.52 47.16
N THR A 186 3.23 27.50 47.05
CA THR A 186 3.37 28.51 48.08
C THR A 186 2.05 29.28 48.09
N GLN A 187 1.13 28.84 48.95
CA GLN A 187 -0.05 29.61 49.32
C GLN A 187 0.43 30.82 50.10
N GLU A 188 0.46 31.99 49.47
CA GLU A 188 0.14 33.20 50.19
C GLU A 188 -1.38 33.36 50.15
N VAL A 189 -1.96 33.23 51.34
CA VAL A 189 -3.37 33.46 51.61
C VAL A 189 -3.62 34.97 51.51
N THR A 190 -4.27 35.40 50.45
CA THR A 190 -5.15 36.57 50.50
C THR A 190 -6.56 36.08 50.25
N GLN A 191 -7.34 36.04 51.33
CA GLN A 191 -8.79 36.10 51.28
C GLN A 191 -9.18 37.33 50.46
N ASP A 192 -9.90 37.13 49.35
CA ASP A 192 -11.20 37.78 49.24
C ASP A 192 -12.10 37.11 48.20
N SER A 193 -13.31 36.86 48.67
CA SER A 193 -14.63 36.72 48.05
C SER A 193 -14.79 36.54 46.52
N ASP A 194 -15.67 35.59 46.21
CA ASP A 194 -16.61 35.59 45.09
C ASP A 194 -16.04 35.60 43.66
N GLN A 195 -16.10 34.43 43.00
CA GLN A 195 -16.89 34.30 41.77
C GLN A 195 -16.94 32.86 41.24
N VAL A 196 -18.12 32.27 41.43
CA VAL A 196 -18.91 31.47 40.49
C VAL A 196 -18.16 30.67 39.41
N SER A 197 -18.17 29.36 39.62
CA SER A 197 -18.03 28.30 38.63
C SER A 197 -18.96 28.51 37.42
N SER A 198 -18.39 28.59 36.21
CA SER A 198 -19.16 28.37 34.97
C SER A 198 -18.42 27.43 34.01
N ARG A 199 -18.57 26.14 34.27
CA ARG A 199 -18.48 25.09 33.24
C ARG A 199 -19.70 25.22 32.31
N THR A 200 -19.47 25.46 31.03
CA THR A 200 -20.06 24.76 29.87
C THR A 200 -19.91 25.62 28.61
N ARG A 201 -19.21 25.13 27.58
CA ARG A 201 -19.37 25.67 26.23
C ARG A 201 -19.62 24.50 25.28
N SER A 202 -20.90 24.32 24.96
CA SER A 202 -21.39 23.41 23.94
C SER A 202 -22.52 24.10 23.19
N LYS A 203 -22.65 23.73 21.90
CA LYS A 203 -23.61 24.17 20.86
C LYS A 203 -23.15 25.39 20.05
N THR A 204 -22.81 25.28 18.76
CA THR A 204 -23.57 24.89 17.54
C THR A 204 -24.82 25.75 17.29
N CYS A 205 -24.71 26.70 16.36
CA CYS A 205 -25.75 27.15 15.40
C CYS A 205 -25.12 28.30 14.59
N SER A 206 -24.96 28.13 13.26
CA SER A 206 -25.94 28.46 12.21
C SER A 206 -25.86 29.93 11.79
N GLY A 207 -25.64 30.17 10.49
CA GLY A 207 -25.74 31.51 9.93
C GLY A 207 -25.25 31.60 8.50
N ARG A 208 -25.98 30.96 7.58
CA ARG A 208 -25.99 31.41 6.17
C ARG A 208 -26.38 32.89 6.17
N VAL A 209 -25.58 33.73 5.52
CA VAL A 209 -26.06 35.02 5.03
C VAL A 209 -25.78 35.06 3.54
N THR A 210 -26.83 34.80 2.76
CA THR A 210 -26.95 35.23 1.38
C THR A 210 -27.03 36.75 1.35
N LYS A 211 -26.22 37.39 0.51
CA LYS A 211 -26.53 38.71 -0.01
C LYS A 211 -26.52 38.63 -1.53
N CYS A 212 -27.72 38.59 -2.09
CA CYS A 212 -28.01 39.13 -3.41
C CYS A 212 -28.08 40.66 -3.28
N ARG A 213 -27.28 41.38 -4.06
CA ARG A 213 -27.80 42.30 -5.07
C ARG A 213 -26.68 42.64 -6.05
#